data_AF-A0A832ZQD3-F1
#
_entry.id   AF-A0A832ZQD3-F1
#
_cell.length_a   1.000
_cell.length_b   1.000
_cell.length_c   1.000
_cell.angle_alpha   90.00
_cell.angle_beta   90.00
_cell.angle_gamma   90.00
#
_symmetry.space_group_name_H-M   'P 1'
#
loop_
_entity.id
_entity.type
_entity.pdbx_description
1 polymer ?
#
loop_
_entity_poly.entity_id
_entity_poly.type
_entity_poly.pdbx_seq_one_letter_code
_entity_poly.pdbx_strand_id
1 'polypeptide(L)'
;MSEVVNIHYISVSKLIKLYFDIDYSRVNYKRAVTGIKEHNKNGYTNKKIYERYYQVDLDNILLVRGVPDRIDPPYIIEFKTTTVPNLERVVNYSEIQTQLYMWLTGLQRGRIDIYLTDRKKFFRGYKYLEYNEDLAEEVIKIASEKIL
;
A
#
# COMPACT_ATOMS: atom_id res chain seq x y z
N MET A 1 -2.65 -39.12 4.06
CA MET A 1 -1.73 -38.24 4.80
C MET A 1 -2.21 -36.82 4.56
N SER A 2 -2.50 -36.04 5.60
CA SER A 2 -2.81 -34.61 5.44
C SER A 2 -1.49 -33.87 5.19
N GLU A 3 -1.34 -33.27 4.01
CA GLU A 3 -0.23 -32.36 3.73
C GLU A 3 -0.29 -31.17 4.70
N VAL A 4 0.84 -30.84 5.31
CA VAL A 4 0.95 -29.70 6.23
C VAL A 4 1.19 -28.46 5.39
N VAL A 5 0.16 -27.62 5.27
CA VAL A 5 0.28 -26.33 4.59
C VAL A 5 0.73 -25.26 5.59
N ASN A 6 1.84 -24.59 5.28
CA ASN A 6 2.37 -23.49 6.07
C ASN A 6 1.70 -22.17 5.66
N ILE A 7 1.14 -21.45 6.63
CA ILE A 7 0.52 -20.15 6.39
C ILE A 7 1.40 -19.06 7.00
N HIS A 8 1.89 -18.17 6.14
CA HIS A 8 2.71 -17.03 6.51
C HIS A 8 1.89 -15.75 6.43
N TYR A 9 2.18 -14.78 7.30
CA TYR A 9 1.45 -13.51 7.35
C TYR A 9 2.33 -12.35 6.90
N ILE A 10 1.78 -11.47 6.05
CA ILE A 10 2.42 -10.20 5.72
C ILE A 10 1.43 -9.04 5.56
N SER A 11 1.85 -7.85 6.00
CA SER A 11 1.13 -6.61 5.73
C SER A 11 1.58 -5.97 4.41
N VAL A 12 0.67 -5.27 3.71
CA VAL A 12 0.99 -4.47 2.52
C VAL A 12 2.14 -3.51 2.79
N SER A 13 2.17 -2.84 3.94
CA SER A 13 3.29 -1.94 4.30
C SER A 13 4.63 -2.66 4.42
N LYS A 14 4.64 -3.95 4.83
CA LYS A 14 5.87 -4.76 4.87
C LYS A 14 6.25 -5.25 3.46
N LEU A 15 5.29 -5.58 2.59
CA LEU A 15 5.57 -5.88 1.17
C LEU A 15 6.28 -4.71 0.49
N ILE A 16 5.74 -3.49 0.63
CA ILE A 16 6.34 -2.27 0.06
C ILE A 16 7.77 -2.06 0.59
N LYS A 17 8.01 -2.30 1.88
CA LYS A 17 9.36 -2.21 2.46
C LYS A 17 10.33 -3.18 1.81
N LEU A 18 9.93 -4.44 1.64
CA LEU A 18 10.77 -5.48 1.07
C LEU A 18 11.02 -5.24 -0.43
N TYR A 19 10.04 -4.71 -1.15
CA TYR A 19 10.16 -4.43 -2.58
C TYR A 19 11.08 -3.24 -2.86
N PHE A 20 10.94 -2.13 -2.12
CA PHE A 20 11.73 -0.91 -2.33
C PHE A 20 12.98 -0.79 -1.43
N ASP A 21 13.27 -1.80 -0.62
CA ASP A 21 14.35 -1.80 0.37
C ASP A 21 14.33 -0.56 1.29
N ILE A 22 13.15 -0.20 1.79
CA ILE A 22 12.95 1.04 2.57
C ILE A 22 13.32 0.83 4.04
N ASP A 23 14.36 1.53 4.50
CA ASP A 23 14.68 1.67 5.92
C ASP A 23 13.84 2.78 6.60
N TYR A 24 12.95 2.36 7.50
CA TYR A 24 12.11 3.26 8.32
C TYR A 24 12.72 3.60 9.69
N SER A 25 13.93 3.15 10.01
CA SER A 25 14.64 3.54 11.25
C SER A 25 14.83 5.06 11.37
N ARG A 26 14.74 5.78 10.24
CA ARG A 26 14.94 7.23 10.12
C ARG A 26 13.63 8.04 10.04
N VAL A 27 12.49 7.50 10.46
CA VAL A 27 11.22 8.24 10.43
C VAL A 27 11.27 9.45 11.36
N ASN A 28 11.09 10.65 10.79
CA ASN A 28 11.01 11.88 11.55
C ASN A 28 9.61 11.98 12.22
N TYR A 29 9.59 11.92 13.55
CA TYR A 29 8.37 11.96 14.38
C TYR A 29 7.45 13.15 14.06
N LYS A 30 7.99 14.35 13.83
CA LYS A 30 7.19 15.55 13.50
C LYS A 30 6.43 15.40 12.18
N ARG A 31 7.03 14.73 11.20
CA ARG A 31 6.36 14.45 9.91
C ARG A 31 5.22 13.44 10.08
N ALA A 32 5.40 12.43 10.95
CA ALA A 32 4.36 11.45 11.22
C ALA A 32 3.10 12.08 11.86
N VAL A 33 3.28 13.00 12.80
CA VAL A 33 2.15 13.72 13.44
C VAL A 33 1.37 14.57 12.44
N THR A 34 2.07 15.33 11.58
CA THR A 34 1.42 16.10 10.50
C THR A 34 0.69 15.18 9.52
N GLY A 35 1.28 14.03 9.21
CA GLY A 35 0.65 13.00 8.37
C GLY A 35 -0.71 12.57 8.91
N ILE A 36 -0.78 12.13 10.16
CA ILE A 36 -2.02 11.68 10.81
C ILE A 36 -3.07 12.79 10.84
N LYS A 37 -2.66 14.03 11.16
CA LYS A 37 -3.56 15.18 11.19
C LYS A 37 -4.22 15.41 9.83
N GLU A 38 -3.45 15.39 8.74
CA GLU A 38 -4.00 15.59 7.40
C GLU A 38 -4.83 14.41 6.92
N HIS A 39 -4.52 13.17 7.32
CA HIS A 39 -5.39 12.02 7.03
C HIS A 39 -6.77 12.19 7.67
N ASN A 40 -6.79 12.48 8.97
CA ASN A 40 -8.04 12.69 9.73
C ASN A 40 -8.84 13.87 9.17
N LYS A 41 -8.18 15.00 8.94
CA LYS A 41 -8.82 16.22 8.43
C LYS A 41 -9.53 16.00 7.09
N ASN A 42 -8.96 15.17 6.22
CA ASN A 42 -9.48 14.97 4.86
C ASN A 42 -10.28 13.65 4.69
N GLY A 43 -10.56 12.92 5.79
CA GLY A 43 -11.40 11.74 5.78
C GLY A 43 -10.73 10.46 5.23
N TYR A 44 -9.41 10.38 5.31
CA TYR A 44 -8.60 9.20 4.98
C TYR A 44 -8.39 8.33 6.21
N THR A 45 -9.49 7.82 6.77
CA THR A 45 -9.52 7.13 8.06
C THR A 45 -10.24 5.79 7.98
N ASN A 46 -10.18 5.12 6.83
CA ASN A 46 -10.74 3.78 6.72
C ASN A 46 -10.07 2.85 7.74
N LYS A 47 -10.89 2.02 8.40
CA LYS A 47 -10.46 1.04 9.42
C LYS A 47 -10.68 -0.40 8.99
N LYS A 48 -11.32 -0.61 7.83
CA LYS A 48 -11.62 -1.95 7.32
C LYS A 48 -10.33 -2.59 6.81
N ILE A 49 -9.99 -3.72 7.41
CA ILE A 49 -8.89 -4.58 6.97
C ILE A 49 -9.38 -5.41 5.79
N TYR A 50 -8.54 -5.49 4.77
CA TYR A 50 -8.72 -6.36 3.62
C TYR A 50 -7.63 -7.42 3.65
N GLU A 51 -8.00 -8.64 3.27
CA GLU A 51 -7.13 -9.80 3.30
C GLU A 51 -7.40 -10.71 2.11
N ARG A 52 -6.35 -11.30 1.55
CA ARG A 52 -6.43 -12.28 0.46
C ARG A 52 -5.24 -13.22 0.56
N TYR A 53 -5.50 -14.50 0.30
CA TYR A 53 -4.48 -15.54 0.27
C TYR A 53 -3.80 -15.56 -1.11
N TYR A 54 -2.49 -15.79 -1.10
CA TYR A 54 -1.67 -16.00 -2.29
C TYR A 54 -0.92 -17.32 -2.12
N GLN A 55 -1.11 -18.25 -3.07
CA GLN A 55 -0.39 -19.51 -3.08
C GLN A 55 1.02 -19.27 -3.63
N VAL A 56 2.07 -19.56 -2.85
CA VAL A 56 3.46 -19.37 -3.29
C VAL A 56 3.98 -20.63 -3.99
N ASP A 57 3.83 -21.77 -3.33
CA ASP A 57 4.16 -23.11 -3.84
C ASP A 57 3.20 -24.13 -3.22
N LEU A 58 3.45 -25.44 -3.37
CA LEU A 58 2.55 -26.48 -2.85
C LEU A 58 2.38 -26.45 -1.32
N ASP A 59 3.42 -26.03 -0.60
CA ASP A 59 3.49 -26.14 0.86
C ASP A 59 3.29 -24.78 1.55
N ASN A 60 3.41 -23.67 0.83
CA ASN A 60 3.40 -22.32 1.39
C ASN A 60 2.27 -21.45 0.84
N ILE A 61 1.46 -20.93 1.76
CA ILE A 61 0.44 -19.90 1.51
C ILE A 61 0.84 -18.61 2.23
N LEU A 62 0.71 -17.49 1.53
CA LEU A 62 0.88 -16.16 2.10
C LEU A 62 -0.48 -15.47 2.30
N LEU A 63 -0.80 -15.12 3.54
CA LEU A 63 -1.93 -14.26 3.88
C LEU A 63 -1.48 -12.80 3.87
N VAL A 64 -1.87 -12.08 2.83
CA VAL A 64 -1.58 -10.65 2.66
C VAL A 64 -2.72 -9.84 3.25
N ARG A 65 -2.41 -8.83 4.07
CA ARG A 65 -3.40 -7.93 4.67
C ARG A 65 -3.04 -6.46 4.58
N GLY A 66 -4.04 -5.59 4.54
CA GLY A 66 -3.80 -4.16 4.67
C GLY A 66 -5.06 -3.33 4.81
N VAL A 67 -4.87 -2.03 5.02
CA VAL A 67 -5.95 -1.05 5.22
C VAL A 67 -5.70 0.12 4.26
N PRO A 68 -6.46 0.20 3.14
CA PRO A 68 -6.42 1.38 2.29
C PRO A 68 -6.83 2.63 3.07
N ASP A 69 -6.29 3.79 2.75
CA ASP A 69 -6.60 5.04 3.44
C ASP A 69 -8.08 5.44 3.32
N ARG A 70 -8.66 5.26 2.12
CA ARG A 70 -10.09 5.43 1.84
C ARG A 70 -10.53 4.54 0.68
N ILE A 71 -11.81 4.18 0.69
CA ILE A 71 -12.48 3.51 -0.41
C ILE A 71 -13.69 4.33 -0.79
N ASP A 72 -13.80 4.66 -2.07
CA ASP A 72 -14.89 5.44 -2.64
C ASP A 72 -15.20 4.86 -4.03
N PRO A 73 -16.05 3.82 -4.11
CA PRO A 73 -16.25 3.06 -5.34
C PRO A 73 -16.53 3.98 -6.54
N PRO A 74 -15.84 3.79 -7.67
CA PRO A 74 -15.06 2.59 -8.03
C PRO A 74 -13.59 2.60 -7.54
N TYR A 75 -13.16 3.55 -6.72
CA TYR A 75 -11.75 3.77 -6.40
C TYR A 75 -11.31 3.23 -5.04
N ILE A 76 -10.13 2.60 -5.04
CA ILE A 76 -9.23 2.61 -3.89
C ILE A 76 -8.47 3.94 -3.88
N ILE A 77 -8.41 4.62 -2.75
CA ILE A 77 -7.72 5.90 -2.63
C ILE A 77 -6.60 5.79 -1.61
N GLU A 78 -5.38 6.03 -2.08
CA GLU A 78 -4.19 6.14 -1.24
C GLU A 78 -3.85 7.63 -1.05
N PHE A 79 -3.54 8.03 0.18
CA PHE A 79 -3.23 9.41 0.52
C PHE A 79 -1.84 9.53 1.12
N LYS A 80 -1.05 10.50 0.64
CA LYS A 80 0.26 10.79 1.23
C LYS A 80 0.47 12.26 1.52
N THR A 81 1.13 12.51 2.63
CA THR A 81 1.75 13.80 2.94
C THR A 81 3.23 13.74 2.59
N THR A 82 3.71 14.66 1.76
CA THR A 82 5.12 14.70 1.34
C THR A 82 5.59 16.14 1.13
N THR A 83 6.82 16.29 0.64
CA THR A 83 7.41 17.56 0.17
C THR A 83 7.74 17.40 -1.31
N VAL A 84 7.92 18.50 -2.03
CA VAL A 84 8.24 18.45 -3.47
C VAL A 84 9.49 17.61 -3.77
N PRO A 85 10.60 17.72 -3.01
CA PRO A 85 11.79 16.90 -3.27
C PRO A 85 11.59 15.39 -3.13
N ASN A 86 10.54 14.95 -2.41
CA ASN A 86 10.26 13.54 -2.17
C ASN A 86 9.06 13.05 -3.00
N LEU A 87 8.42 13.93 -3.79
CA LEU A 87 7.13 13.66 -4.40
C LEU A 87 7.17 12.45 -5.31
N GLU A 88 8.15 12.38 -6.23
CA GLU A 88 8.30 11.28 -7.17
C GLU A 88 8.46 9.94 -6.47
N ARG A 89 9.40 9.85 -5.52
CA ARG A 89 9.60 8.64 -4.71
C ARG A 89 8.33 8.24 -3.96
N VAL A 90 7.61 9.22 -3.40
CA VAL A 90 6.36 8.97 -2.67
C VAL A 90 5.27 8.44 -3.58
N VAL A 91 5.12 9.02 -4.76
CA VAL A 91 4.15 8.58 -5.74
C VAL A 91 4.49 7.15 -6.20
N ASN A 92 5.74 6.84 -6.52
CA ASN A 92 6.15 5.51 -6.97
C ASN A 92 5.78 4.40 -5.99
N TYR A 93 6.08 4.53 -4.68
CA TYR A 93 5.66 3.49 -3.74
C TYR A 93 4.15 3.47 -3.48
N SER A 94 3.49 4.62 -3.61
CA SER A 94 2.03 4.72 -3.45
C SER A 94 1.30 4.04 -4.60
N GLU A 95 1.87 4.01 -5.79
CA GLU A 95 1.34 3.27 -6.92
C GLU A 95 1.32 1.78 -6.63
N ILE A 96 2.46 1.20 -6.23
CA ILE A 96 2.52 -0.21 -5.86
C ILE A 96 1.59 -0.50 -4.68
N GLN A 97 1.56 0.37 -3.66
CA GLN A 97 0.67 0.20 -2.52
C GLN A 97 -0.80 0.19 -2.94
N THR A 98 -1.19 1.06 -3.88
CA THR A 98 -2.55 1.11 -4.43
C THR A 98 -2.86 -0.14 -5.26
N GLN A 99 -1.92 -0.64 -6.06
CA GLN A 99 -2.07 -1.89 -6.83
C GLN A 99 -2.33 -3.09 -5.90
N LEU A 100 -1.57 -3.20 -4.80
CA LEU A 100 -1.79 -4.25 -3.80
C LEU A 100 -3.16 -4.13 -3.13
N TYR A 101 -3.64 -2.92 -2.86
CA TYR A 101 -4.99 -2.72 -2.33
C TYR A 101 -6.09 -3.03 -3.35
N MET A 102 -5.88 -2.75 -4.64
CA MET A 102 -6.79 -3.19 -5.71
C MET A 102 -6.84 -4.72 -5.77
N TRP A 103 -5.70 -5.40 -5.71
CA TRP A 103 -5.62 -6.87 -5.62
C TRP A 103 -6.35 -7.42 -4.38
N LEU A 104 -6.21 -6.78 -3.21
CA LEU A 104 -6.90 -7.20 -1.98
C LEU A 104 -8.43 -7.01 -2.03
N THR A 105 -8.91 -6.00 -2.75
CA THR A 105 -10.31 -5.57 -2.69
C THR A 105 -11.13 -5.99 -3.92
N GLY A 106 -10.47 -6.35 -5.01
CA GLY A 106 -11.09 -6.62 -6.32
C GLY A 106 -11.52 -5.37 -7.08
N LEU A 107 -11.32 -4.17 -6.53
CA LEU A 107 -11.61 -2.92 -7.24
C LEU A 107 -10.59 -2.67 -8.34
N GLN A 108 -11.07 -2.21 -9.49
CA GLN A 108 -10.27 -2.09 -10.71
C GLN A 108 -9.60 -0.73 -10.88
N ARG A 109 -9.95 0.25 -10.04
CA ARG A 109 -9.48 1.64 -10.18
C ARG A 109 -8.85 2.16 -8.89
N GLY A 110 -7.74 2.87 -9.06
CA GLY A 110 -6.96 3.46 -7.99
C GLY A 110 -6.83 4.96 -8.16
N ARG A 111 -6.69 5.69 -7.06
CA ARG A 111 -6.38 7.11 -7.05
C ARG A 111 -5.37 7.43 -5.96
N ILE A 112 -4.37 8.23 -6.32
CA ILE A 112 -3.41 8.77 -5.36
C ILE A 112 -3.74 10.23 -5.12
N ASP A 113 -3.95 10.57 -3.85
CA ASP A 113 -4.13 11.94 -3.38
C ASP A 113 -2.89 12.38 -2.61
N ILE A 114 -2.45 13.62 -2.82
CA ILE A 114 -1.19 14.12 -2.25
C ILE A 114 -1.43 15.44 -1.52
N TYR A 115 -0.86 15.57 -0.33
CA TYR A 115 -0.67 16.85 0.34
C TYR A 115 0.81 17.23 0.39
N LEU A 116 1.17 18.32 -0.29
CA LEU A 116 2.50 18.92 -0.24
C LEU A 116 2.62 19.83 0.98
N THR A 117 3.35 19.38 2.00
CA THR A 117 3.50 20.04 3.30
C THR A 117 4.29 21.35 3.23
N ASP A 118 5.31 21.41 2.38
CA ASP A 118 6.13 22.58 2.11
C ASP A 118 5.36 23.68 1.34
N ARG A 119 4.38 23.29 0.54
CA ARG A 119 3.51 24.21 -0.22
C ARG A 119 2.13 24.42 0.41
N LYS A 120 1.82 23.69 1.49
CA LYS A 120 0.49 23.59 2.11
C LYS A 120 -0.64 23.35 1.10
N LYS A 121 -0.38 22.54 0.05
CA LYS A 121 -1.30 22.35 -1.08
C LYS A 121 -1.76 20.90 -1.19
N PHE A 122 -3.07 20.73 -1.33
CA PHE A 122 -3.72 19.44 -1.53
C PHE A 122 -4.03 19.19 -3.02
N PHE A 123 -3.74 17.99 -3.48
CA PHE A 123 -3.99 17.50 -4.83
C PHE A 123 -4.85 16.24 -4.75
N ARG A 124 -6.13 16.39 -5.10
CA ARG A 124 -7.02 15.25 -5.33
C ARG A 124 -6.80 14.72 -6.74
N GLY A 125 -6.64 13.41 -6.89
CA GLY A 125 -6.37 12.78 -8.16
C GLY A 125 -5.03 13.21 -8.74
N TYR A 126 -3.99 13.22 -7.90
CA TYR A 126 -2.62 13.48 -8.37
C TYR A 126 -2.23 12.43 -9.43
N LYS A 127 -2.64 11.18 -9.23
CA LYS A 127 -2.56 10.11 -10.23
C LYS A 127 -3.79 9.21 -10.17
N TYR A 128 -4.23 8.74 -11.32
CA TYR A 128 -5.24 7.68 -11.46
C TYR A 128 -4.57 6.43 -11.99
N LEU A 129 -5.00 5.28 -11.50
CA LEU A 129 -4.45 3.98 -11.82
C LEU A 129 -5.58 3.05 -12.26
N GLU A 130 -5.27 2.22 -13.25
CA GLU A 130 -6.05 1.01 -13.54
C GLU A 130 -5.31 -0.18 -12.93
N TYR A 131 -6.07 -1.19 -12.53
CA TYR A 131 -5.51 -2.38 -11.90
C TYR A 131 -4.60 -3.15 -12.88
N ASN A 132 -3.41 -3.47 -12.39
CA ASN A 132 -2.45 -4.32 -13.07
C ASN A 132 -2.17 -5.53 -12.16
N GLU A 133 -2.79 -6.65 -12.50
CA GLU A 133 -2.68 -7.90 -11.74
C GLU A 133 -1.25 -8.44 -11.74
N ASP A 134 -0.61 -8.48 -12.90
CA ASP A 134 0.76 -8.97 -13.05
C ASP A 134 1.73 -8.22 -12.13
N LEU A 135 1.61 -6.89 -12.08
CA LEU A 135 2.44 -6.06 -11.19
C LEU A 135 2.16 -6.34 -9.70
N ALA A 136 0.89 -6.52 -9.32
CA ALA A 136 0.56 -6.82 -7.93
C ALA A 136 1.10 -8.19 -7.51
N GLU A 137 0.95 -9.20 -8.35
CA GLU A 137 1.44 -10.56 -8.07
C GLU A 137 2.97 -10.64 -8.11
N GLU A 138 3.63 -9.94 -9.04
CA GLU A 138 5.09 -9.86 -9.08
C GLU A 138 5.66 -9.30 -7.76
N VAL A 139 5.07 -8.22 -7.24
CA VAL A 139 5.49 -7.61 -5.97
C VAL A 139 5.29 -8.57 -4.80
N ILE A 140 4.15 -9.29 -4.77
CA ILE A 140 3.87 -10.29 -3.73
C ILE A 140 4.90 -11.42 -3.80
N LYS A 141 5.18 -11.93 -4.99
CA LYS A 141 6.14 -13.03 -5.23
C LYS A 141 7.56 -12.66 -4.81
N ILE A 142 8.08 -11.53 -5.28
CA ILE A 142 9.44 -11.07 -4.93
C ILE A 142 9.57 -10.88 -3.42
N ALA A 143 8.52 -10.40 -2.77
CA ALA A 143 8.54 -10.24 -1.32
C ALA A 143 8.39 -11.57 -0.57
N SER A 144 7.65 -12.55 -1.10
CA SER A 144 7.53 -13.88 -0.48
C SER A 144 8.86 -14.63 -0.47
N GLU A 145 9.66 -14.51 -1.53
CA GLU A 145 11.02 -15.09 -1.63
C GLU A 145 12.01 -14.52 -0.59
N LYS A 146 11.67 -13.39 0.05
CA LYS A 146 12.49 -12.78 1.13
C LYS A 146 12.03 -13.19 2.53
N ILE A 147 10.93 -13.91 2.66
CA ILE A 147 10.28 -14.27 3.93
C ILE A 147 10.35 -15.77 4.18
N LEU A 148 10.20 -16.55 3.10
CA LEU A 148 10.25 -18.01 3.07
C LEU A 148 11.69 -18.47 2.80
#